data_AF-A0A7X8SVM3-F1
#
_entry.id   AF-A0A7X8SVM3-F1
#
_cell.length_a   1.000
_cell.length_b   1.000
_cell.length_c   1.000
_cell.angle_alpha   90.00
_cell.angle_beta   90.00
_cell.angle_gamma   90.00
#
_symmetry.space_group_name_H-M   'P 1'
#
loop_
_entity.id
_entity.type
_entity.pdbx_description
1 polymer ?
#
loop_
_entity_poly.entity_id
_entity_poly.type
_entity_poly.pdbx_seq_one_letter_code
_entity_poly.pdbx_strand_id
1 'polypeptide(L)'
;MRRRVVIPQRKRFFLGCEGESEQSYGALLSRIVGTQRQDFFLDTVLLRPGGGDPLALVELAAKKKKLGEKKGDYAAAFALIDSDKKGVAPQRDQQALALAVTAGLTIIWQEPCHEALLLRHFPNAQQLKPQSTALAISALRDKWATYTKGMPAAKLAAVIDAAGLRRARGVEPGLNALLVELSFE
;
A
#
# COMPACT_ATOMS: atom_id res chain seq x y z
N MET A 1 -2.14 38.97 24.50
CA MET A 1 -2.18 37.49 24.66
C MET A 1 -2.11 36.84 23.28
N ARG A 2 -1.03 36.10 22.95
CA ARG A 2 -0.95 35.33 21.70
C ARG A 2 -1.78 34.05 21.86
N ARG A 3 -2.85 33.92 21.07
CA ARG A 3 -3.70 32.71 21.02
C ARG A 3 -2.82 31.54 20.58
N ARG A 4 -2.60 30.55 21.46
CA ARG A 4 -1.82 29.34 21.13
C ARG A 4 -2.57 28.62 20.02
N VAL A 5 -1.98 28.58 18.82
CA VAL A 5 -2.54 27.83 17.69
C VAL A 5 -2.45 26.35 18.06
N VAL A 6 -3.60 25.73 18.34
CA VAL A 6 -3.68 24.29 18.55
C VAL A 6 -3.59 23.64 17.17
N ILE A 7 -2.42 23.11 16.83
CA ILE A 7 -2.25 22.31 15.63
C ILE A 7 -2.89 20.95 15.93
N PRO A 8 -3.95 20.54 15.20
CA PRO A 8 -4.55 19.23 15.39
C PRO A 8 -3.51 18.14 15.19
N GLN A 9 -3.44 17.16 16.09
CA GLN A 9 -2.56 16.03 15.88
C GLN A 9 -3.04 15.22 14.68
N ARG A 10 -2.11 14.90 13.77
CA ARG A 10 -2.39 14.10 12.58
C ARG A 10 -2.75 12.67 12.98
N LYS A 11 -3.84 12.13 12.44
CA LYS A 11 -4.15 10.71 12.57
C LYS A 11 -3.05 9.89 11.89
N ARG A 12 -2.46 8.94 12.61
CA ARG A 12 -1.39 8.09 12.09
C ARG A 12 -1.99 6.83 11.48
N PHE A 13 -1.48 6.42 10.33
CA PHE A 13 -1.86 5.18 9.65
C PHE A 13 -0.60 4.36 9.39
N PHE A 14 -0.60 3.08 9.75
CA PHE A 14 0.54 2.20 9.46
C PHE A 14 0.37 1.57 8.08
N LEU A 15 1.42 1.59 7.27
CA LEU A 15 1.47 0.88 6.00
C LEU A 15 2.76 0.06 5.91
N GLY A 16 2.63 -1.26 6.09
CA GLY A 16 3.69 -2.22 5.82
C GLY A 16 3.91 -2.36 4.31
N CYS A 17 5.16 -2.21 3.88
CA CYS A 17 5.57 -2.27 2.48
C CYS A 17 6.55 -3.44 2.30
N GLU A 18 6.22 -4.41 1.44
CA GLU A 18 7.10 -5.54 1.16
C GLU A 18 8.50 -5.08 0.68
N GLY A 19 8.55 -4.11 -0.24
CA GLY A 19 9.77 -3.55 -0.79
C GLY A 19 9.72 -2.03 -1.00
N GLU A 20 10.75 -1.53 -1.69
CA GLU A 20 10.95 -0.09 -1.96
C GLU A 20 9.94 0.47 -2.97
N SER A 21 9.41 -0.37 -3.86
CA SER A 21 8.33 0.01 -4.79
C SER A 21 7.07 0.38 -4.01
N GLU A 22 6.65 -0.48 -3.08
CA GLU A 22 5.46 -0.29 -2.23
C GLU A 22 5.66 0.90 -1.28
N GLN A 23 6.87 1.09 -0.75
CA GLN A 23 7.19 2.26 0.08
C GLN A 23 7.05 3.56 -0.72
N SER A 24 7.60 3.59 -1.94
CA SER A 24 7.47 4.74 -2.84
C SER A 24 6.01 4.99 -3.22
N TYR A 25 5.21 3.94 -3.39
CA TYR A 25 3.78 4.04 -3.61
C TYR A 25 3.04 4.61 -2.39
N GLY A 26 3.36 4.18 -1.16
CA GLY A 26 2.80 4.79 0.05
C GLY A 26 3.13 6.29 0.17
N ALA A 27 4.34 6.70 -0.21
CA ALA A 27 4.71 8.11 -0.29
C ALA A 27 3.95 8.87 -1.40
N LEU A 28 3.66 8.22 -2.54
CA LEU A 28 2.77 8.75 -3.58
C LEU A 28 1.35 8.97 -3.03
N LEU A 29 0.79 7.98 -2.31
CA LEU A 29 -0.54 8.12 -1.68
C LEU A 29 -0.58 9.33 -0.75
N SER A 30 0.45 9.47 0.09
CA SER A 30 0.57 10.62 1.00
C SER A 30 0.58 11.95 0.26
N ARG A 31 1.26 12.01 -0.89
CA ARG A 31 1.31 13.21 -1.74
C ARG A 31 -0.05 13.51 -2.37
N ILE A 32 -0.72 12.52 -2.97
CA ILE A 32 -2.01 12.72 -3.64
C ILE A 32 -3.08 13.09 -2.61
N VAL A 33 -3.25 12.30 -1.55
CA VAL A 33 -4.25 12.56 -0.50
C VAL A 33 -3.92 13.87 0.25
N GLY A 34 -2.63 14.18 0.40
CA GLY A 34 -2.14 15.43 0.97
C GLY A 34 -2.61 16.69 0.25
N THR A 35 -3.04 16.58 -1.01
CA THR A 35 -3.65 17.71 -1.74
C THR A 35 -5.09 18.00 -1.30
N GLN A 36 -5.78 17.03 -0.71
CA GLN A 36 -7.17 17.16 -0.23
C GLN A 36 -7.23 17.46 1.28
N ARG A 37 -6.31 16.89 2.07
CA ARG A 37 -6.29 17.05 3.53
C ARG A 37 -4.88 16.89 4.12
N GLN A 38 -4.64 17.47 5.29
CA GLN A 38 -3.30 17.50 5.92
C GLN A 38 -3.26 16.98 7.37
N ASP A 39 -4.39 16.50 7.88
CA ASP A 39 -4.58 16.00 9.24
C ASP A 39 -4.31 14.49 9.37
N PHE A 40 -3.51 13.91 8.47
CA PHE A 40 -3.08 12.52 8.52
C PHE A 40 -1.56 12.37 8.34
N PHE A 41 -1.04 11.23 8.79
CA PHE A 41 0.33 10.80 8.56
C PHE A 41 0.33 9.31 8.21
N LEU A 42 0.71 8.97 6.97
CA LEU A 42 0.86 7.59 6.52
C LEU A 42 2.31 7.15 6.75
N ASP A 43 2.50 6.26 7.71
CA ASP A 43 3.79 5.73 8.14
C ASP A 43 4.14 4.51 7.29
N THR A 44 4.93 4.73 6.23
CA THR A 44 5.36 3.70 5.29
C THR A 44 6.58 2.94 5.81
N VAL A 45 6.43 1.67 6.13
CA VAL A 45 7.43 0.87 6.83
C VAL A 45 7.83 -0.36 6.00
N LEU A 46 9.09 -0.42 5.56
CA LEU A 46 9.64 -1.57 4.85
C LEU A 46 9.61 -2.84 5.70
N LEU A 47 9.19 -3.97 5.12
CA LEU A 47 9.11 -5.29 5.76
C LEU A 47 10.34 -6.16 5.40
N ARG A 48 11.55 -5.69 5.75
CA ARG A 48 12.80 -6.45 5.59
C ARG A 48 13.31 -7.10 6.88
N PRO A 49 13.90 -8.31 6.81
CA PRO A 49 14.05 -9.18 5.63
C PRO A 49 12.82 -10.11 5.46
N GLY A 50 11.75 -9.65 4.80
CA GLY A 50 10.58 -10.49 4.51
C GLY A 50 10.90 -11.46 3.38
N GLY A 51 10.78 -12.78 3.62
CA GLY A 51 11.13 -13.83 2.66
C GLY A 51 10.12 -14.04 1.52
N GLY A 52 9.25 -13.08 1.25
CA GLY A 52 8.10 -13.19 0.34
C GLY A 52 7.05 -14.22 0.76
N ASP A 53 7.21 -14.89 1.91
CA ASP A 53 6.16 -15.70 2.51
C ASP A 53 5.13 -14.79 3.21
N PRO A 54 3.83 -14.90 2.90
CA PRO A 54 2.82 -13.99 3.44
C PRO A 54 2.75 -13.98 4.97
N LEU A 55 2.89 -15.13 5.63
CA LEU A 55 2.85 -15.19 7.10
C LEU A 55 4.03 -14.43 7.71
N ALA A 56 5.25 -14.65 7.24
CA ALA A 56 6.42 -13.93 7.72
C ALA A 56 6.32 -12.41 7.50
N LEU A 57 5.72 -11.98 6.38
CA LEU A 57 5.45 -10.56 6.12
C LEU A 57 4.44 -9.97 7.12
N VAL A 58 3.35 -10.69 7.41
CA VAL A 58 2.34 -10.26 8.39
C VAL A 58 2.92 -10.22 9.81
N GLU A 59 3.71 -11.22 10.22
CA GLU A 59 4.42 -11.22 11.52
C GLU A 59 5.32 -9.99 11.66
N LEU A 60 6.09 -9.69 10.61
CA LEU A 60 6.98 -8.55 10.60
C LEU A 60 6.20 -7.23 10.61
N ALA A 61 5.10 -7.13 9.88
CA ALA A 61 4.22 -5.97 9.89
C ALA A 61 3.62 -5.73 11.28
N ALA A 62 3.08 -6.76 11.92
CA ALA A 62 2.54 -6.69 13.28
C ALA A 62 3.60 -6.23 14.30
N LYS A 63 4.81 -6.79 14.21
CA LYS A 63 5.94 -6.40 15.07
C LYS A 63 6.31 -4.93 14.85
N LYS A 64 6.42 -4.48 13.60
CA LYS A 64 6.82 -3.10 13.27
C LYS A 64 5.73 -2.09 13.62
N LYS A 65 4.45 -2.44 13.43
CA LYS A 65 3.30 -1.67 13.92
C LYS A 65 3.41 -1.44 15.43
N LYS A 66 3.60 -2.50 16.22
CA LYS A 66 3.75 -2.39 17.68
C LYS A 66 4.93 -1.52 18.10
N LEU A 67 6.04 -1.55 17.35
CA LEU A 67 7.17 -0.65 17.59
C LEU A 67 6.83 0.81 17.25
N GLY A 68 6.08 1.04 16.17
CA GLY A 68 5.62 2.35 15.75
C GLY A 68 4.58 2.99 16.68
N GLU A 69 3.78 2.17 17.36
CA GLU A 69 2.80 2.58 18.39
C GLU A 69 3.49 3.23 19.60
N LYS A 70 4.78 2.96 19.84
CA LYS A 70 5.57 3.69 20.87
C LYS A 70 5.66 5.21 20.62
N LYS A 71 5.38 5.65 19.39
CA LYS A 71 5.35 7.07 19.00
C LYS A 71 3.92 7.65 18.95
N GLY A 72 2.92 6.87 19.37
CA GLY A 72 1.48 7.19 19.32
C GLY A 72 0.68 6.14 18.55
N ASP A 73 -0.60 6.02 18.86
CA ASP A 73 -1.44 4.97 18.27
C ASP A 73 -1.71 5.19 16.78
N TYR A 74 -1.91 4.09 16.06
CA TYR A 74 -2.37 4.12 14.67
C TYR A 74 -3.90 4.03 14.64
N ALA A 75 -4.53 4.90 13.85
CA ALA A 75 -5.97 4.87 13.60
C ALA A 75 -6.39 3.63 12.79
N ALA A 76 -5.55 3.21 11.83
CA ALA A 76 -5.69 1.94 11.13
C ALA A 76 -4.31 1.46 10.64
N ALA A 77 -4.21 0.17 10.33
CA ALA A 77 -2.98 -0.46 9.87
C ALA A 77 -3.23 -1.36 8.66
N PHE A 78 -2.35 -1.25 7.67
CA PHE A 78 -2.40 -1.99 6.42
C PHE A 78 -1.05 -2.62 6.07
N ALA A 79 -1.05 -3.65 5.24
CA ALA A 79 0.15 -4.22 4.64
C ALA A 79 -0.07 -4.52 3.15
N LEU A 80 0.81 -4.00 2.29
CA LEU A 80 0.89 -4.35 0.87
C LEU A 80 1.68 -5.64 0.73
N ILE A 81 1.04 -6.69 0.23
CA ILE A 81 1.63 -8.03 0.07
C ILE A 81 1.30 -8.57 -1.32
N ASP A 82 2.32 -9.00 -2.05
CA ASP A 82 2.17 -9.67 -3.34
C ASP A 82 1.46 -11.03 -3.17
N SER A 83 0.58 -11.38 -4.11
CA SER A 83 -0.17 -12.64 -4.03
C SER A 83 0.49 -13.79 -4.79
N ASP A 84 1.69 -13.60 -5.34
CA ASP A 84 2.38 -14.58 -6.19
C ASP A 84 2.71 -15.89 -5.45
N LYS A 85 2.94 -15.84 -4.14
CA LYS A 85 3.13 -17.02 -3.28
C LYS A 85 1.89 -17.46 -2.51
N LYS A 86 0.77 -16.73 -2.62
CA LYS A 86 -0.50 -17.10 -1.99
C LYS A 86 -1.00 -18.42 -2.59
N GLY A 87 -1.45 -19.33 -1.75
CA GLY A 87 -1.92 -20.66 -2.14
C GLY A 87 -0.83 -21.73 -2.24
N VAL A 88 0.45 -21.35 -2.22
CA VAL A 88 1.58 -22.32 -2.18
C VAL A 88 1.56 -23.11 -0.88
N ALA A 89 1.20 -22.46 0.23
CA ALA A 89 1.06 -23.10 1.54
C ALA A 89 -0.25 -22.64 2.22
N PRO A 90 -1.40 -23.25 1.92
CA PRO A 90 -2.71 -22.78 2.37
C PRO A 90 -2.86 -22.64 3.89
N GLN A 91 -2.19 -23.51 4.66
CA GLN A 91 -2.16 -23.42 6.13
C GLN A 91 -1.47 -22.14 6.61
N ARG A 92 -0.38 -21.73 5.93
CA ARG A 92 0.33 -20.49 6.24
C ARG A 92 -0.50 -19.27 5.85
N ASP A 93 -1.22 -19.34 4.74
CA ASP A 93 -2.14 -18.25 4.34
C ASP A 93 -3.25 -18.05 5.38
N GLN A 94 -3.83 -19.15 5.89
CA GLN A 94 -4.82 -19.08 6.96
C GLN A 94 -4.24 -18.49 8.25
N GLN A 95 -3.02 -18.89 8.62
CA GLN A 95 -2.30 -18.31 9.76
C GLN A 95 -2.03 -16.82 9.56
N ALA A 96 -1.65 -16.40 8.36
CA ALA A 96 -1.40 -15.00 8.02
C ALA A 96 -2.68 -14.17 8.18
N LEU A 97 -3.82 -14.67 7.70
CA LEU A 97 -5.12 -14.02 7.87
C LEU A 97 -5.52 -13.92 9.35
N ALA A 98 -5.39 -15.00 10.12
CA ALA A 98 -5.71 -15.00 11.54
C ALA A 98 -4.82 -14.03 12.35
N LEU A 99 -3.53 -13.98 12.02
CA LEU A 99 -2.59 -13.06 12.64
C LEU A 99 -2.89 -11.60 12.28
N ALA A 100 -3.23 -11.32 11.01
CA ALA A 100 -3.59 -9.99 10.56
C ALA A 100 -4.81 -9.45 11.34
N VAL A 101 -5.86 -10.27 11.47
CA VAL A 101 -7.04 -9.95 12.30
C VAL A 101 -6.65 -9.67 13.74
N THR A 102 -5.88 -10.56 14.37
CA THR A 102 -5.44 -10.41 15.77
C THR A 102 -4.59 -9.16 15.99
N ALA A 103 -3.80 -8.76 15.00
CA ALA A 103 -2.94 -7.58 15.05
C ALA A 103 -3.67 -6.26 14.70
N GLY A 104 -4.94 -6.32 14.29
CA GLY A 104 -5.66 -5.16 13.75
C GLY A 104 -5.03 -4.62 12.47
N LEU A 105 -4.55 -5.52 11.61
CA LEU A 105 -3.87 -5.24 10.34
C LEU A 105 -4.72 -5.73 9.18
N THR A 106 -4.96 -4.88 8.19
CA THR A 106 -5.64 -5.28 6.94
C THR A 106 -4.62 -5.60 5.85
N ILE A 107 -4.71 -6.78 5.25
CA ILE A 107 -3.86 -7.16 4.12
C ILE A 107 -4.45 -6.59 2.83
N ILE A 108 -3.63 -5.85 2.08
CA ILE A 108 -3.91 -5.42 0.71
C ILE A 108 -3.16 -6.38 -0.20
N TRP A 109 -3.87 -7.41 -0.67
CA TRP A 109 -3.34 -8.35 -1.66
C TRP A 109 -3.13 -7.64 -2.99
N GLN A 110 -1.94 -7.79 -3.56
CA GLN A 110 -1.58 -7.26 -4.87
C GLN A 110 -1.57 -8.41 -5.86
N GLU A 111 -2.56 -8.49 -6.74
CA GLU A 111 -2.76 -9.66 -7.61
C GLU A 111 -2.20 -9.44 -9.03
N PRO A 112 -1.13 -10.15 -9.45
CA PRO A 112 -0.25 -11.03 -8.66
C PRO A 112 0.87 -10.29 -7.91
N CYS A 113 1.16 -9.03 -8.26
CA CYS A 113 2.24 -8.26 -7.67
C CYS A 113 1.98 -6.74 -7.70
N HIS A 114 2.90 -5.96 -7.14
CA HIS A 114 2.82 -4.50 -7.15
C HIS A 114 2.68 -3.86 -8.53
N GLU A 115 3.37 -4.36 -9.55
CA GLU A 115 3.23 -3.79 -10.90
C GLU A 115 1.80 -3.96 -11.45
N ALA A 116 1.11 -5.04 -11.07
CA ALA A 116 -0.29 -5.22 -11.45
C ALA A 116 -1.20 -4.20 -10.75
N LEU A 117 -0.91 -3.87 -9.47
CA LEU A 117 -1.58 -2.78 -8.76
C LEU A 117 -1.37 -1.43 -9.45
N LEU A 118 -0.13 -1.12 -9.86
CA LEU A 118 0.17 0.12 -10.60
C LEU A 118 -0.57 0.18 -11.93
N LEU A 119 -0.68 -0.93 -12.66
CA LEU A 119 -1.39 -1.01 -13.93
C LEU A 119 -2.85 -0.54 -13.81
N ARG A 120 -3.51 -0.77 -12.67
CA ARG A 120 -4.90 -0.34 -12.42
C ARG A 120 -5.11 1.17 -12.43
N HIS A 121 -4.04 1.94 -12.28
CA HIS A 121 -4.09 3.39 -12.29
C HIS A 121 -4.20 3.96 -13.70
N PHE A 122 -3.96 3.16 -14.74
CA PHE A 122 -3.98 3.63 -16.13
C PHE A 122 -5.36 3.51 -16.78
N PRO A 123 -5.73 4.45 -17.67
CA PRO A 123 -6.96 4.33 -18.45
C PRO A 123 -6.92 3.07 -19.33
N ASN A 124 -8.05 2.39 -19.42
CA ASN A 124 -8.24 1.13 -20.17
C ASN A 124 -7.34 -0.03 -19.69
N ALA A 125 -6.82 0.05 -18.47
CA ALA A 125 -5.98 -0.98 -17.85
C ALA A 125 -6.50 -1.44 -16.48
N GLN A 126 -7.56 -0.82 -15.98
CA GLN A 126 -8.15 -1.08 -14.65
C GLN A 126 -8.65 -2.51 -14.51
N GLN A 127 -9.02 -3.17 -15.59
CA GLN A 127 -9.52 -4.55 -15.56
C GLN A 127 -8.48 -5.59 -15.96
N LEU A 128 -7.27 -5.20 -16.37
CA LEU A 128 -6.23 -6.15 -16.79
C LEU A 128 -5.74 -7.00 -15.61
N LYS A 129 -5.94 -8.32 -15.66
CA LYS A 129 -5.48 -9.28 -14.65
C LYS A 129 -4.35 -10.17 -15.20
N PRO A 130 -3.09 -9.66 -15.28
CA PRO A 130 -1.94 -10.48 -15.64
C PRO A 130 -1.85 -11.72 -14.75
N GLN A 131 -1.54 -12.88 -15.33
CA GLN A 131 -1.51 -14.15 -14.59
C GLN A 131 -0.17 -14.39 -13.86
N SER A 132 0.82 -13.53 -14.06
CA SER A 132 2.13 -13.65 -13.42
C SER A 132 2.80 -12.28 -13.26
N THR A 133 3.77 -12.21 -12.35
CA THR A 133 4.62 -11.02 -12.14
C THR A 133 5.31 -10.57 -13.43
N ALA A 134 5.80 -11.51 -14.24
CA ALA A 134 6.45 -11.19 -15.52
C ALA A 134 5.48 -10.52 -16.51
N LEU A 135 4.25 -11.04 -16.63
CA LEU A 135 3.22 -10.47 -17.48
C LEU A 135 2.74 -9.11 -16.96
N ALA A 136 2.66 -8.92 -15.65
CA ALA A 136 2.32 -7.63 -15.04
C ALA A 136 3.36 -6.55 -15.36
N ILE A 137 4.65 -6.89 -15.22
CA ILE A 137 5.75 -5.99 -15.57
C ILE A 137 5.73 -5.63 -17.06
N SER A 138 5.51 -6.61 -17.95
CA SER A 138 5.42 -6.38 -19.39
C SER A 138 4.27 -5.41 -19.72
N ALA A 139 3.06 -5.71 -19.25
CA ALA A 139 1.88 -4.90 -19.51
C ALA A 139 2.01 -3.46 -18.94
N LEU A 140 2.65 -3.32 -17.77
CA LEU A 140 2.94 -2.01 -17.21
C LEU A 140 3.93 -1.24 -18.08
N ARG A 141 4.98 -1.88 -18.58
CA ARG A 141 5.97 -1.23 -19.47
C ARG A 141 5.39 -0.85 -20.83
N ASP A 142 4.42 -1.60 -21.34
CA ASP A 142 3.71 -1.22 -22.57
C ASP A 142 2.90 0.07 -22.39
N LYS A 143 2.39 0.32 -21.17
CA LYS A 143 1.70 1.57 -20.80
C LYS A 143 2.65 2.67 -20.33
N TRP A 144 3.81 2.28 -19.80
CA TRP A 144 4.77 3.15 -19.17
C TRP A 144 6.20 2.66 -19.44
N ALA A 145 6.69 2.98 -20.63
CA ALA A 145 7.98 2.49 -21.13
C ALA A 145 9.17 2.80 -20.21
N THR A 146 9.12 3.94 -19.51
CA THR A 146 10.20 4.38 -18.61
C THR A 146 10.06 3.86 -17.17
N TYR A 147 9.13 2.94 -16.89
CA TYR A 147 8.96 2.39 -15.55
C TYR A 147 10.16 1.52 -15.12
N THR A 148 10.63 1.76 -13.90
CA THR A 148 11.66 0.97 -13.23
C THR A 148 11.21 0.66 -11.79
N LYS A 149 11.45 -0.56 -11.31
CA LYS A 149 11.15 -0.94 -9.91
C LYS A 149 11.86 0.00 -8.92
N GLY A 150 11.21 0.28 -7.79
CA GLY A 150 11.74 1.19 -6.77
C GLY A 150 11.83 2.66 -7.21
N MET A 151 11.06 3.07 -8.23
CA MET A 151 11.06 4.47 -8.66
C MET A 151 10.57 5.38 -7.51
N PRO A 152 11.20 6.55 -7.28
CA PRO A 152 10.77 7.47 -6.24
C PRO A 152 9.34 7.98 -6.43
N ALA A 153 8.65 8.25 -5.32
CA ALA A 153 7.28 8.79 -5.31
C ALA A 153 7.07 10.02 -6.20
N ALA A 154 8.10 10.89 -6.32
CA ALA A 154 8.02 12.07 -7.19
C ALA A 154 7.90 11.71 -8.69
N LYS A 155 8.57 10.64 -9.14
CA LYS A 155 8.42 10.13 -10.51
C LYS A 155 7.10 9.36 -10.67
N LEU A 156 6.66 8.65 -9.63
CA LEU A 156 5.32 8.04 -9.63
C LEU A 156 4.23 9.10 -9.82
N ALA A 157 4.33 10.22 -9.10
CA ALA A 157 3.36 11.32 -9.14
C ALA A 157 3.32 12.07 -10.48
N ALA A 158 4.31 11.90 -11.34
CA ALA A 158 4.30 12.50 -12.69
C ALA A 158 3.38 11.71 -13.65
N VAL A 159 3.01 10.48 -13.31
CA VAL A 159 2.23 9.58 -14.17
C VAL A 159 0.94 9.13 -13.50
N ILE A 160 0.97 8.86 -12.20
CA ILE A 160 -0.18 8.46 -11.40
C ILE A 160 -0.67 9.68 -10.60
N ASP A 161 -1.88 10.12 -10.92
CA ASP A 161 -2.56 11.26 -10.31
C ASP A 161 -3.80 10.82 -9.49
N ALA A 162 -4.55 11.79 -8.98
CA ALA A 162 -5.78 11.53 -8.24
C ALA A 162 -6.82 10.76 -9.09
N ALA A 163 -6.91 11.03 -10.40
CA ALA A 163 -7.80 10.27 -11.28
C ALA A 163 -7.35 8.81 -11.42
N GLY A 164 -6.04 8.55 -11.48
CA GLY A 164 -5.46 7.21 -11.43
C GLY A 164 -5.81 6.48 -10.14
N LEU A 165 -5.73 7.17 -9.01
CA LEU A 165 -6.07 6.59 -7.72
C LEU A 165 -7.57 6.24 -7.62
N ARG A 166 -8.45 7.10 -8.15
CA ARG A 166 -9.90 6.82 -8.28
C ARG A 166 -10.21 5.65 -9.21
N ARG A 167 -9.43 5.48 -10.29
CA ARG A 167 -9.54 4.30 -11.16
C ARG A 167 -9.18 3.02 -10.41
N ALA A 168 -8.03 3.02 -9.75
CA ALA A 168 -7.53 1.84 -9.05
C ALA A 168 -8.44 1.43 -7.88
N ARG A 169 -8.91 2.37 -7.07
CA ARG A 169 -9.83 2.06 -5.95
C ARG A 169 -11.15 1.42 -6.40
N GLY A 170 -11.59 1.66 -7.64
CA GLY A 170 -12.81 1.06 -8.18
C GLY A 170 -12.69 -0.44 -8.46
N VAL A 171 -11.47 -0.98 -8.51
CA VAL A 171 -11.18 -2.37 -8.89
C VAL A 171 -10.28 -3.11 -7.88
N GLU A 172 -9.67 -2.40 -6.93
CA GLU A 172 -8.78 -2.94 -5.90
C GLU A 172 -9.40 -2.73 -4.50
N PRO A 173 -10.13 -3.73 -3.95
CA PRO A 173 -10.86 -3.57 -2.69
C PRO A 173 -9.96 -3.22 -1.49
N GLY A 174 -8.77 -3.83 -1.39
CA GLY A 174 -7.83 -3.55 -0.31
C GLY A 174 -7.27 -2.12 -0.36
N LEU A 175 -6.96 -1.64 -1.58
CA LEU A 175 -6.56 -0.24 -1.78
C LEU A 175 -7.73 0.71 -1.45
N ASN A 176 -8.95 0.37 -1.86
CA ASN A 176 -10.13 1.18 -1.53
C ASN A 176 -10.34 1.31 -0.01
N ALA A 177 -10.17 0.22 0.75
CA ALA A 177 -10.28 0.26 2.20
C ALA A 177 -9.27 1.25 2.83
N LEU A 178 -8.01 1.23 2.39
CA LEU A 178 -7.01 2.21 2.82
C LEU A 178 -7.42 3.65 2.44
N LEU A 179 -7.91 3.87 1.22
CA LEU A 179 -8.30 5.20 0.77
C LEU A 179 -9.53 5.75 1.49
N VAL A 180 -10.46 4.88 1.91
CA VAL A 180 -11.59 5.26 2.77
C VAL A 180 -11.10 5.71 4.15
N GLU A 181 -10.18 4.97 4.76
CA GLU A 181 -9.55 5.36 6.05
C GLU A 181 -8.81 6.70 5.94
N LEU A 182 -8.15 6.92 4.81
CA LEU A 182 -7.50 8.19 4.48
C LEU A 182 -8.50 9.30 4.08
N SER A 183 -9.80 8.99 3.99
CA SER A 183 -10.87 9.88 3.50
C SER A 183 -10.52 10.57 2.19
N PHE A 184 -9.91 9.82 1.26
CA PHE A 184 -9.71 10.24 -0.11
C PHE A 184 -11.03 10.15 -0.87
N GLU A 185 -11.39 11.22 -1.59
CA GLU A 185 -12.56 11.29 -2.47
C GLU A 185 -12.17 10.98 -3.92
#